data_AF-A0A9D1EY21-F1
#
_entry.id   AF-A0A9D1EY21-F1
#
_cell.length_a   1.000
_cell.length_b   1.000
_cell.length_c   1.000
_cell.angle_alpha   90.00
_cell.angle_beta   90.00
_cell.angle_gamma   90.00
#
_symmetry.space_group_name_H-M   'P 1'
#
loop_
_entity.id
_entity.type
_entity.pdbx_description
1 polymer ?
#
loop_
_entity_poly.entity_id
_entity_poly.type
_entity_poly.pdbx_seq_one_letter_code
_entity_poly.pdbx_strand_id
1 'polypeptide(L)' 'MKKELVKSIKEKEEQLEKLKEHVDKSVICSELYNKVVLEKAILKKQLDDLERNKLAEKVRYLFPRKKTRICDYFRK' A
#
# COMPACT_ATOMS: atom_id res chain seq x y z
N MET A 1 -12.74 -3.29 -1.46
CA MET A 1 -11.31 -3.05 -1.74
C MET A 1 -10.48 -2.67 -0.51
N LYS A 2 -10.47 -1.42 0.00
CA LYS A 2 -9.55 -1.04 1.12
C LYS A 2 -9.77 -1.85 2.41
N LYS A 3 -11.03 -2.11 2.79
CA LYS A 3 -11.38 -2.92 3.97
C LYS A 3 -11.01 -4.39 3.80
N GLU A 4 -11.08 -4.92 2.59
CA GLU A 4 -10.70 -6.31 2.28
C GLU A 4 -9.18 -6.47 2.34
N LEU A 5 -8.41 -5.54 1.76
CA LEU A 5 -6.95 -5.52 1.86
C LEU A 5 -6.48 -5.53 3.33
N VAL A 6 -7.12 -4.73 4.19
CA VAL A 6 -6.79 -4.70 5.62
C VAL A 6 -7.14 -6.01 6.32
N LYS A 7 -8.28 -6.64 5.98
CA LYS A 7 -8.63 -7.97 6.51
C LYS A 7 -7.63 -9.03 6.07
N SER A 8 -7.28 -9.09 4.78
CA SER A 8 -6.30 -10.05 4.26
C SER A 8 -4.91 -9.86 4.87
N ILE A 9 -4.48 -8.62 5.16
CA ILE A 9 -3.23 -8.37 5.90
C ILE A 9 -3.28 -8.95 7.31
N LYS A 10 -4.41 -8.77 8.03
CA LYS A 10 -4.59 -9.32 9.39
C LYS A 10 -4.61 -10.84 9.40
N GLU A 11 -5.32 -11.46 8.47
CA GLU A 11 -5.36 -12.92 8.33
C GLU A 11 -3.96 -13.49 8.05
N LYS A 12 -3.18 -12.82 7.19
CA LYS A 12 -1.79 -13.20 6.89
C LYS A 12 -0.86 -12.98 8.10
N GLU A 13 -1.12 -11.97 8.93
CA GLU A 13 -0.41 -11.78 10.21
C GLU A 13 -0.68 -12.92 11.20
N GLU A 14 -1.95 -13.31 11.36
CA GLU A 14 -2.33 -14.46 12.20
C GLU A 14 -1.72 -15.78 11.68
N GLN A 15 -1.67 -15.97 10.37
CA GLN A 15 -1.00 -17.12 9.75
C GLN A 15 0.50 -17.13 10.05
N LEU A 16 1.16 -15.97 9.99
CA LEU A 16 2.59 -15.85 10.31
C LEU A 16 2.88 -16.13 11.78
N GLU A 17 2.02 -15.69 12.71
CA GLU A 17 2.19 -16.00 14.13
C GLU A 17 2.15 -17.51 14.38
N LYS A 18 1.18 -18.21 13.78
CA LYS A 18 1.08 -19.67 13.87
C LYS A 18 2.26 -20.37 13.19
N LEU A 19 2.67 -19.89 12.01
CA LEU A 19 3.79 -20.49 11.27
C LEU A 19 5.11 -20.32 12.01
N LYS A 20 5.32 -19.20 12.71
CA LYS A 20 6.57 -18.88 13.44
C LYS A 20 6.97 -19.97 14.43
N GLU A 21 6.01 -20.63 15.08
CA GLU A 21 6.26 -21.73 16.03
C GLU A 21 6.76 -23.04 15.36
N HIS A 22 6.64 -23.12 14.04
CA HIS A 22 6.97 -24.30 13.23
C HIS A 22 8.05 -24.03 12.18
N VAL A 23 8.56 -22.80 12.06
CA VAL A 23 9.59 -22.43 11.06
C VAL A 23 10.86 -23.27 11.23
N ASP A 24 11.28 -23.52 12.48
CA ASP A 24 12.53 -24.24 12.77
C ASP A 24 12.40 -25.77 12.63
N LYS A 25 11.18 -26.28 12.43
CA LYS A 25 10.91 -27.73 12.39
C LYS A 25 11.06 -28.33 11.00
N SER A 26 10.98 -27.52 9.94
CA SER A 26 11.04 -28.01 8.55
C SER A 26 11.43 -26.91 7.58
N VAL A 27 12.28 -27.24 6.60
CA VAL A 27 12.65 -26.36 5.48
C VAL A 27 11.41 -25.88 4.72
N ILE A 28 10.40 -26.74 4.56
CA ILE A 28 9.14 -26.41 3.89
C ILE A 28 8.38 -25.33 4.67
N CYS A 29 8.39 -25.40 6.01
CA CYS A 29 7.74 -24.38 6.85
C CYS A 29 8.47 -23.04 6.78
N SER A 30 9.79 -23.04 6.65
CA SER A 30 10.59 -21.83 6.42
C SER A 30 10.29 -21.19 5.06
N GLU A 31 10.22 -21.98 3.98
CA GLU A 31 9.85 -21.49 2.66
C GLU A 31 8.43 -20.91 2.64
N LEU A 32 7.49 -21.60 3.29
CA LEU A 32 6.10 -21.14 3.39
C LEU A 32 6.00 -19.83 4.17
N TYR A 33 6.74 -19.71 5.28
CA TYR A 33 6.83 -18.48 6.06
C TYR A 33 7.37 -17.32 5.22
N ASN A 34 8.48 -17.53 4.51
CA ASN A 34 9.08 -16.51 3.64
C ASN A 34 8.11 -16.05 2.55
N LYS A 35 7.36 -16.98 1.96
CA LYS A 35 6.33 -16.65 0.96
C LYS A 35 5.23 -15.78 1.54
N VAL A 36 4.71 -16.12 2.73
CA VAL A 36 3.64 -15.34 3.38
C VAL A 36 4.13 -13.96 3.82
N VAL A 37 5.41 -13.82 4.23
CA VAL A 37 6.03 -12.52 4.51
C VAL A 37 6.06 -11.63 3.25
N LEU A 38 6.44 -12.20 2.10
CA LEU A 38 6.45 -11.47 0.83
C LEU A 38 5.04 -11.05 0.40
N GLU A 39 4.07 -11.97 0.48
CA GLU A 39 2.66 -11.67 0.18
C GLU A 39 2.12 -10.52 1.05
N LYS A 40 2.42 -10.54 2.36
CA LYS A 40 2.06 -9.45 3.28
C LYS A 40 2.71 -8.12 2.86
N ALA A 41 3.98 -8.14 2.46
CA ALA A 41 4.69 -6.94 2.03
C ALA A 41 4.10 -6.34 0.75
N ILE A 42 3.71 -7.18 -0.21
CA ILE A 42 3.03 -6.76 -1.44
C ILE A 42 1.69 -6.09 -1.12
N LEU A 43 0.88 -6.72 -0.25
CA LEU A 43 -0.42 -6.17 0.15
C LEU A 43 -0.29 -4.83 0.89
N LYS A 44 0.72 -4.69 1.76
CA LYS A 44 1.03 -3.40 2.41
C LYS A 44 1.41 -2.32 1.40
N LYS A 45 2.27 -2.65 0.43
CA LYS A 45 2.64 -1.72 -0.63
C LYS A 45 1.44 -1.26 -1.46
N GLN A 46 0.54 -2.17 -1.81
CA GLN A 46 -0.71 -1.82 -2.51
C GLN A 46 -1.60 -0.89 -1.68
N LEU A 47 -1.65 -1.09 -0.36
CA LEU A 47 -2.41 -0.21 0.53
C LEU A 47 -1.79 1.20 0.58
N ASP A 48 -0.46 1.29 0.68
CA ASP A 48 0.26 2.55 0.69
C ASP A 48 0.11 3.31 -0.64
N ASP A 49 0.18 2.62 -1.78
CA ASP A 49 -0.01 3.22 -3.10
C ASP A 49 -1.43 3.79 -3.26
N LEU A 50 -2.45 3.08 -2.75
CA LEU A 50 -3.83 3.57 -2.71
C LEU A 50 -4.00 4.81 -1.82
N GLU A 51 -3.26 4.91 -0.72
CA GLU A 51 -3.28 6.09 0.15
C GLU A 51 -2.54 7.27 -0.45
N ARG A 52 -1.35 7.04 -1.02
CA ARG A 52 -0.56 8.08 -1.71
C ARG A 52 -1.32 8.69 -2.87
N ASN A 53 -2.02 7.89 -3.68
CA ASN A 53 -2.84 8.41 -4.78
C ASN A 53 -3.97 9.33 -4.28
N LYS A 54 -4.66 8.96 -3.20
CA LYS A 54 -5.71 9.81 -2.60
C LYS A 54 -5.16 11.10 -2.01
N LEU A 55 -3.98 11.05 -1.40
CA LEU A 55 -3.31 12.24 -0.87
C LEU A 55 -2.84 13.16 -2.00
N ALA A 56 -2.23 12.61 -3.05
CA ALA A 56 -1.81 13.37 -4.23
C ALA A 56 -3.00 14.05 -4.92
N GLU A 57 -4.14 13.36 -5.05
CA GLU A 57 -5.38 13.97 -5.57
C GLU A 57 -5.86 15.11 -4.67
N LYS A 58 -5.95 14.92 -3.35
CA LYS A 58 -6.37 15.98 -2.42
C LYS A 58 -5.45 17.21 -2.47
N VAL A 59 -4.13 17.00 -2.53
CA VAL A 59 -3.15 18.09 -2.65
C VAL A 59 -3.31 18.82 -3.99
N ARG A 60 -3.61 18.11 -5.08
CA ARG A 60 -3.88 18.71 -6.39
C ARG A 60 -5.09 19.67 -6.36
N TYR A 61 -6.10 19.41 -5.54
CA TYR A 61 -7.25 20.30 -5.36
C TYR A 61 -6.98 21.48 -4.41
N LEU A 62 -6.05 21.33 -3.47
CA LEU A 62 -5.61 22.39 -2.56
C LEU A 62 -4.68 23.40 -3.26
N PHE A 63 -3.93 22.97 -4.26
CA PHE A 63 -3.16 23.89 -5.09
C PHE A 63 -4.10 24.71 -5.98
N PRO A 64 -4.09 26.05 -5.89
CA PRO A 64 -4.87 26.88 -6.79
C PRO A 64 -4.40 26.60 -8.22
N ARG A 65 -5.29 26.07 -9.07
CA ARG A 65 -5.05 26.01 -10.52
C ARG A 65 -4.76 27.44 -10.95
N LYS A 66 -3.51 27.78 -11.28
CA LYS A 66 -3.16 29.09 -11.84
C LYS A 66 -4.07 29.31 -13.04
N LYS A 67 -5.07 30.19 -12.87
CA LYS A 67 -6.06 30.53 -13.89
C LYS A 67 -5.48 31.48 -14.94
N THR A 68 -4.35 32.13 -14.67
CA THR A 68 -3.65 32.98 -15.62
C THR A 68 -2.76 32.13 -16.52
N ARG A 69 -3.14 32.01 -17.79
CA ARG A 69 -2.18 31.55 -18.81
C ARG A 69 -1.17 32.67 -19.04
N ILE A 70 0.04 32.35 -19.46
CA ILE A 70 1.08 33.36 -19.77
C ILE A 70 0.53 34.42 -20.75
N CYS A 71 -0.37 34.02 -21.65
CA CYS A 71 -1.06 34.90 -22.60
C CYS A 71 -1.89 36.01 -21.94
N ASP A 72 -2.41 35.81 -20.73
CA ASP A 72 -3.22 36.81 -20.03
C ASP A 72 -2.37 38.00 -19.54
N TYR A 73 -1.05 37.85 -19.42
CA TYR A 73 -0.13 38.94 -19.05
C TYR A 73 0.13 39.94 -20.19
N PHE A 74 -0.10 39.55 -21.43
CA PHE A 74 0.15 40.38 -22.62
C PHE A 74 -1.11 41.07 -23.14
N ARG A 75 -2.25 40.95 -22.43
CA ARG A 75 -3.54 41.50 -22.83
C ARG A 75 -3.74 42.97 -22.42
N LYS A 76 -2.65 43.74 -22.39
CA LYS A 76 -2.62 45.17 -22.06
C LYS A 76 -2.45 45.99 -23.32
#